data_AF-K0R744-F1
#
_entry.id   AF-K0R744-F1
#
_cell.length_a   1.000
_cell.length_b   1.000
_cell.length_c   1.000
_cell.angle_alpha   90.00
_cell.angle_beta   90.00
_cell.angle_gamma   90.00
#
_symmetry.space_group_name_H-M   'P 1'
#
loop_
_entity.id
_entity.type
_entity.pdbx_description
1 polymer ?
#
loop_
_entity_poly.entity_id
_entity_poly.type
_entity_poly.pdbx_seq_one_letter_code
_entity_poly.pdbx_strand_id
1 'polypeptide(L)'
;MLPCDNKRALLLPSVMLCVLGNDLLVRCASYLDADGLAQLGRTSARFGIHQAGQQRSLANEAARQRFRQSATDEERSRLPKYGDESDVGLLRALEQLRQPLCFDQLAGRGFRPQEHPASVTHTGFGRWSTAVSGHTMRGGRHFAEFAVIMAERPSLIHVGVIRPVSLTDGIGVVTDWKGNVTPMFVSSSRKPAVAERWRSQRTEKWGESSVHCCTYYCGDGGCYWTDWANDEGSSFNWQGHGGLRGSGTIGLLLDLDEGTLSVFKDGRRLGAMKEGLGGEYCWFVTVGTPCTIGISRAVHDYEFVVSSSVVTKQSRTITHHILSTYHSRIAMADQCAGAATKCGSDESKGKAKLDVNVTMFGVCSIANETANKKI
;
A
#
# COMPACT_ATOMS: atom_id res chain seq x y z
N MET A 1 -50.69 -38.35 -32.71
CA MET A 1 -49.91 -37.45 -33.59
C MET A 1 -50.57 -36.09 -33.59
N LEU A 2 -49.94 -35.11 -32.95
CA LEU A 2 -50.26 -33.69 -33.04
C LEU A 2 -48.91 -32.98 -33.16
N PRO A 3 -48.64 -32.19 -34.21
CA PRO A 3 -47.60 -31.18 -34.17
C PRO A 3 -48.25 -29.89 -33.67
N CYS A 4 -47.88 -29.49 -32.45
CA CYS A 4 -48.19 -28.17 -31.92
C CYS A 4 -47.01 -27.25 -32.25
N ASP A 5 -47.32 -26.14 -32.89
CA ASP A 5 -46.42 -25.06 -33.25
C ASP A 5 -45.58 -24.58 -32.06
N ASN A 6 -44.26 -24.58 -32.21
CA ASN A 6 -43.39 -23.76 -31.37
C ASN A 6 -42.73 -22.70 -32.24
N LYS A 7 -43.41 -21.55 -32.28
CA LYS A 7 -42.88 -20.27 -32.73
C LYS A 7 -41.57 -20.01 -32.00
N ARG A 8 -40.43 -20.19 -32.68
CA ARG A 8 -39.17 -19.58 -32.27
C ARG A 8 -39.40 -18.08 -32.25
N ALA A 9 -39.46 -17.50 -31.06
CA ALA A 9 -39.36 -16.07 -30.87
C ALA A 9 -38.10 -15.61 -31.60
N LEU A 10 -38.30 -14.86 -32.68
CA LEU A 10 -37.26 -14.05 -33.30
C LEU A 10 -36.80 -13.08 -32.22
N LEU A 11 -35.67 -13.40 -31.58
CA LEU A 11 -34.91 -12.43 -30.80
C LEU A 11 -34.60 -11.28 -31.76
N LEU A 12 -35.29 -10.16 -31.57
CA LEU A 12 -34.97 -8.87 -32.19
C LEU A 12 -33.47 -8.59 -32.02
N PRO A 13 -32.85 -7.91 -33.00
CA PRO A 13 -31.42 -7.98 -33.22
C PRO A 13 -30.69 -7.54 -31.96
N SER A 14 -29.98 -8.49 -31.36
CA SER A 14 -28.82 -8.18 -30.53
C SER A 14 -28.08 -7.07 -31.25
N VAL A 15 -28.02 -5.87 -30.65
CA VAL A 15 -27.31 -4.72 -31.20
C VAL A 15 -25.95 -5.24 -31.63
N MET A 16 -25.76 -5.41 -32.93
CA MET A 16 -24.62 -6.16 -33.42
C MET A 16 -23.41 -5.28 -33.19
N LEU A 17 -22.69 -5.51 -32.08
CA LEU A 17 -21.38 -4.93 -31.82
C LEU A 17 -20.46 -5.15 -33.04
N CYS A 18 -20.74 -6.18 -33.85
CA CYS A 18 -20.25 -6.42 -35.22
C CYS A 18 -20.14 -5.16 -36.10
N VAL A 19 -21.12 -4.24 -36.05
CA VAL A 19 -21.17 -3.04 -36.90
C VAL A 19 -20.28 -1.91 -36.38
N LEU A 20 -19.93 -1.90 -35.10
CA LEU A 20 -19.11 -0.84 -34.51
C LEU A 20 -17.65 -1.03 -34.94
N GLY A 21 -17.02 0.09 -35.33
CA GLY A 21 -15.60 0.15 -35.66
C GLY A 21 -14.73 -0.19 -34.45
N ASN A 22 -13.56 -0.78 -34.71
CA ASN A 22 -12.64 -1.22 -33.66
C ASN A 22 -12.23 -0.07 -32.71
N ASP A 23 -12.04 1.15 -33.22
CA ASP A 23 -11.70 2.31 -32.39
C ASP A 23 -12.79 2.65 -31.36
N LEU A 24 -14.06 2.54 -31.75
CA LEU A 24 -15.18 2.78 -30.85
C LEU A 24 -15.29 1.68 -29.80
N LEU A 25 -15.06 0.42 -30.19
CA LEU A 25 -15.03 -0.71 -29.26
C LEU A 25 -13.89 -0.59 -28.23
N VAL A 26 -12.70 -0.17 -28.66
CA VAL A 26 -11.57 0.09 -27.77
C VAL A 26 -11.91 1.22 -26.80
N ARG A 27 -12.54 2.30 -27.30
CA ARG A 27 -12.99 3.42 -26.45
C ARG A 27 -14.04 2.99 -25.43
N CYS A 28 -15.02 2.18 -25.82
CA CYS A 28 -15.98 1.60 -24.89
C CYS A 28 -15.32 0.68 -23.85
N ALA A 29 -14.41 -0.20 -24.29
CA ALA A 29 -13.68 -1.10 -23.40
C ALA A 29 -12.79 -0.33 -22.41
N SER A 30 -12.28 0.84 -22.81
CA SER A 30 -11.41 1.67 -21.97
C SER A 30 -12.05 2.15 -20.67
N TYR A 31 -13.38 2.07 -20.52
CA TYR A 31 -14.06 2.39 -19.26
C TYR A 31 -13.95 1.27 -18.20
N LEU A 32 -13.68 0.03 -18.62
CA LEU A 32 -13.51 -1.11 -17.73
C LEU A 32 -12.14 -1.06 -17.03
N ASP A 33 -12.09 -1.60 -15.82
CA ASP A 33 -10.84 -1.89 -15.10
C ASP A 33 -10.13 -3.11 -15.72
N ALA A 34 -8.94 -3.45 -15.20
CA ALA A 34 -8.17 -4.56 -15.75
C ALA A 34 -8.92 -5.91 -15.65
N ASP A 35 -9.70 -6.12 -14.59
CA ASP A 35 -10.47 -7.35 -14.42
C ASP A 35 -11.66 -7.43 -15.39
N GLY A 36 -12.37 -6.33 -15.61
CA GLY A 36 -13.42 -6.21 -16.61
C GLY A 36 -12.89 -6.42 -18.02
N LEU A 37 -11.72 -5.86 -18.36
CA LEU A 37 -11.05 -6.11 -19.64
C LEU A 37 -10.64 -7.58 -19.80
N ALA A 38 -10.11 -8.21 -18.75
CA ALA A 38 -9.76 -9.63 -18.76
C ALA A 38 -10.99 -10.53 -18.92
N GLN A 39 -12.10 -10.20 -18.26
CA GLN A 39 -13.36 -10.92 -18.40
C GLN A 39 -13.94 -10.74 -19.81
N LEU A 40 -13.96 -9.51 -20.34
CA LEU A 40 -14.44 -9.20 -21.68
C LEU A 40 -13.65 -9.96 -22.76
N GLY A 41 -12.32 -10.02 -22.63
CA GLY A 41 -11.47 -10.80 -23.52
C GLY A 41 -11.74 -12.31 -23.46
N ARG A 42 -12.07 -12.84 -22.27
CA ARG A 42 -12.39 -14.27 -22.09
C ARG A 42 -13.79 -14.64 -22.60
N THR A 43 -14.76 -13.74 -22.49
CA THR A 43 -16.16 -14.01 -22.87
C THR A 43 -16.47 -13.67 -24.32
N SER A 44 -15.64 -12.84 -24.97
CA SER A 44 -15.84 -12.45 -26.37
C SER A 44 -14.59 -12.66 -27.22
N ALA A 45 -14.68 -13.59 -28.16
CA ALA A 45 -13.62 -13.87 -29.14
C ALA A 45 -13.17 -12.59 -29.90
N ARG A 46 -14.10 -11.67 -30.20
CA ARG A 46 -13.78 -10.41 -30.89
C ARG A 46 -12.83 -9.52 -30.08
N PHE A 47 -12.95 -9.53 -28.75
CA PHE A 47 -12.12 -8.73 -27.87
C PHE A 47 -10.87 -9.46 -27.38
N GLY A 48 -10.92 -10.79 -27.29
CA GLY A 48 -9.84 -11.64 -26.79
C GLY A 48 -8.84 -12.11 -27.83
N ILE A 49 -9.25 -12.29 -29.08
CA ILE A 49 -8.40 -12.86 -30.15
C ILE A 49 -7.76 -11.73 -30.98
N HIS A 50 -6.51 -11.95 -31.38
CA HIS A 50 -5.81 -11.08 -32.32
C HIS A 50 -6.48 -11.14 -33.69
N GLN A 51 -6.87 -9.98 -34.23
CA GLN A 51 -7.39 -9.88 -35.59
C GLN A 51 -6.24 -9.88 -36.59
N ALA A 52 -6.47 -10.38 -37.82
CA ALA A 52 -5.45 -10.44 -38.86
C ALA A 52 -4.82 -9.05 -39.10
N GLY A 53 -3.48 -8.98 -39.05
CA GLY A 53 -2.72 -7.73 -39.21
C GLY A 53 -2.62 -6.87 -37.94
N GLN A 54 -3.28 -7.22 -36.84
CA GLN A 54 -3.20 -6.50 -35.57
C GLN A 54 -2.20 -7.13 -34.61
N GLN A 55 -1.36 -6.31 -33.99
CA GLN A 55 -0.40 -6.79 -32.99
C GLN A 55 -1.05 -7.18 -31.66
N ARG A 56 -2.28 -6.72 -31.38
CA ARG A 56 -2.97 -6.88 -30.08
C ARG A 56 -4.43 -7.23 -30.28
N SER A 57 -5.00 -7.93 -29.30
CA SER A 57 -6.45 -8.03 -29.15
C SER A 57 -7.05 -6.69 -28.71
N LEU A 58 -8.35 -6.47 -28.94
CA LEU A 58 -8.99 -5.18 -28.58
C LEU A 58 -8.91 -4.90 -27.07
N ALA A 59 -9.03 -5.94 -26.23
CA ALA A 59 -8.90 -5.79 -24.78
C ALA A 59 -7.48 -5.32 -24.39
N ASN A 60 -6.44 -5.89 -25.02
CA ASN A 60 -5.05 -5.47 -24.78
C ASN A 60 -4.77 -4.06 -25.32
N GLU A 61 -5.33 -3.70 -26.48
CA GLU A 61 -5.16 -2.34 -27.01
C GLU A 61 -5.85 -1.29 -26.11
N ALA A 62 -7.05 -1.58 -25.60
CA ALA A 62 -7.73 -0.73 -24.63
C ALA A 62 -6.90 -0.57 -23.33
N ALA A 63 -6.38 -1.68 -22.79
CA ALA A 63 -5.53 -1.64 -21.60
C ALA A 63 -4.25 -0.83 -21.82
N ARG A 64 -3.58 -1.03 -22.96
CA ARG A 64 -2.37 -0.30 -23.34
C ARG A 64 -2.61 1.20 -23.43
N GLN A 65 -3.70 1.62 -24.08
CA GLN A 65 -4.06 3.03 -24.19
C GLN A 65 -4.34 3.64 -22.82
N ARG A 66 -5.11 2.95 -21.98
CA ARG A 66 -5.43 3.41 -20.62
C ARG A 66 -4.18 3.52 -19.74
N PHE A 67 -3.29 2.53 -19.78
CA PHE A 67 -2.01 2.59 -19.07
C PHE A 67 -1.18 3.80 -19.50
N ARG A 68 -1.02 4.00 -20.82
CA ARG A 68 -0.24 5.14 -21.33
C ARG A 68 -0.84 6.49 -20.99
N GLN A 69 -2.16 6.62 -21.05
CA GLN A 69 -2.81 7.91 -20.78
C GLN A 69 -2.86 8.24 -19.28
N SER A 70 -2.98 7.23 -18.41
CA SER A 70 -3.22 7.44 -16.99
C SER A 70 -2.00 7.30 -16.09
N ALA A 71 -0.98 6.53 -16.49
CA ALA A 71 0.21 6.32 -15.67
C ALA A 71 1.16 7.52 -15.75
N THR A 72 1.55 8.02 -14.59
CA THR A 72 2.62 9.02 -14.45
C THR A 72 3.98 8.42 -14.77
N ASP A 73 4.99 9.25 -15.03
CA ASP A 73 6.34 8.75 -15.35
C ASP A 73 6.98 8.00 -14.16
N GLU A 74 6.66 8.39 -12.92
CA GLU A 74 7.09 7.67 -11.71
C GLU A 74 6.40 6.30 -11.57
N GLU A 75 5.11 6.20 -11.89
CA GLU A 75 4.43 4.90 -11.90
C GLU A 75 4.96 4.00 -13.02
N ARG A 76 5.32 4.57 -14.18
CA ARG A 76 5.90 3.82 -15.30
C ARG A 76 7.29 3.28 -14.95
N SER A 77 8.13 4.05 -14.26
CA SER A 77 9.45 3.56 -13.83
C SER A 77 9.35 2.39 -12.85
N ARG A 78 8.30 2.36 -12.01
CA ARG A 78 8.02 1.25 -11.09
C ARG A 78 7.45 0.01 -11.76
N LEU A 79 6.98 0.13 -13.00
CA LEU A 79 6.20 -0.88 -13.70
C LEU A 79 6.79 -1.20 -15.08
N PRO A 80 8.05 -1.69 -15.15
CA PRO A 80 8.61 -2.20 -16.40
C PRO A 80 7.73 -3.34 -16.92
N LYS A 81 7.42 -3.29 -18.23
CA LYS A 81 6.63 -4.33 -18.89
C LYS A 81 7.51 -5.53 -19.21
N TYR A 82 7.09 -6.73 -18.78
CA TYR A 82 7.76 -7.97 -19.17
C TYR A 82 7.38 -8.39 -20.59
N GLY A 83 8.26 -9.13 -21.27
CA GLY A 83 8.05 -9.54 -22.66
C GLY A 83 6.85 -10.47 -22.87
N ASP A 84 6.56 -11.32 -21.88
CA ASP A 84 5.44 -12.27 -21.84
C ASP A 84 4.14 -11.69 -21.27
N GLU A 85 4.19 -10.46 -20.74
CA GLU A 85 3.07 -9.86 -20.02
C GLU A 85 2.06 -9.19 -20.96
N SER A 86 0.79 -9.54 -20.77
CA SER A 86 -0.34 -8.87 -21.45
C SER A 86 -0.46 -7.40 -21.03
N ASP A 87 -0.94 -6.54 -21.93
CA ASP A 87 -1.20 -5.13 -21.60
C ASP A 87 -2.28 -4.99 -20.49
N VAL A 88 -3.22 -5.94 -20.41
CA VAL A 88 -4.19 -6.04 -19.31
C VAL A 88 -3.50 -6.35 -17.98
N GLY A 89 -2.52 -7.26 -17.96
CA GLY A 89 -1.72 -7.57 -16.78
C GLY A 89 -0.94 -6.35 -16.28
N LEU A 90 -0.33 -5.61 -17.21
CA LEU A 90 0.39 -4.38 -16.89
C LEU A 90 -0.53 -3.32 -16.27
N LEU A 91 -1.75 -3.17 -16.81
CA LEU A 91 -2.77 -2.27 -16.26
C LEU A 91 -3.22 -2.73 -14.86
N ARG A 92 -3.42 -4.03 -14.63
CA ARG A 92 -3.76 -4.56 -13.30
C ARG A 92 -2.69 -4.21 -12.27
N ALA A 93 -1.41 -4.33 -12.63
CA ALA A 93 -0.32 -3.96 -11.74
C ALA A 93 -0.27 -2.45 -11.43
N LEU A 94 -0.68 -1.58 -12.37
CA LEU A 94 -0.88 -0.15 -12.11
C LEU A 94 -2.02 0.09 -11.12
N GLU A 95 -3.15 -0.59 -11.30
CA GLU A 95 -4.28 -0.50 -10.38
C GLU A 95 -3.89 -0.95 -8.96
N GLN A 96 -3.14 -2.05 -8.83
CA GLN A 96 -2.59 -2.53 -7.56
C GLN A 96 -1.59 -1.55 -6.94
N LEU A 97 -0.76 -0.87 -7.74
CA LEU A 97 0.16 0.16 -7.26
C LEU A 97 -0.59 1.35 -6.63
N ARG A 98 -1.82 1.63 -7.08
CA ARG A 98 -2.67 2.72 -6.56
C ARG A 98 -3.53 2.31 -5.36
N GLN A 99 -3.91 1.04 -5.25
CA GLN A 99 -4.72 0.52 -4.14
C GLN A 99 -3.92 0.47 -2.83
N PRO A 100 -4.49 0.81 -1.65
CA PRO A 100 -3.79 0.70 -0.37
C PRO A 100 -3.12 -0.66 -0.15
N LEU A 101 -1.98 -0.69 0.54
CA LEU A 101 -1.32 -1.95 0.88
C LEU A 101 -2.18 -2.78 1.83
N CYS A 102 -2.23 -4.08 1.58
CA CYS A 102 -2.88 -5.07 2.40
C CYS A 102 -2.02 -6.33 2.55
N PHE A 103 -2.38 -7.17 3.52
CA PHE A 103 -1.86 -8.51 3.71
C PHE A 103 -2.85 -9.51 3.11
N ASP A 104 -2.53 -10.03 1.92
CA ASP A 104 -3.40 -10.91 1.15
C ASP A 104 -3.18 -12.39 1.47
N GLN A 105 -1.97 -12.74 1.90
CA GLN A 105 -1.62 -14.11 2.28
C GLN A 105 -1.17 -14.18 3.73
N LEU A 106 -1.91 -14.91 4.57
CA LEU A 106 -1.58 -15.16 5.96
C LEU A 106 -1.36 -16.65 6.18
N ALA A 107 -0.27 -17.03 6.85
CA ALA A 107 0.01 -18.41 7.20
C ALA A 107 0.60 -18.52 8.62
N GLY A 108 0.16 -19.53 9.36
CA GLY A 108 0.55 -19.78 10.75
C GLY A 108 -0.66 -19.95 11.66
N ARG A 109 -0.41 -20.17 12.96
CA ARG A 109 -1.45 -20.44 13.97
C ARG A 109 -1.65 -19.31 14.99
N GLY A 110 -0.93 -18.20 14.83
CA GLY A 110 -0.90 -17.11 15.81
C GLY A 110 -1.74 -15.90 15.43
N PHE A 111 -2.13 -15.75 14.16
CA PHE A 111 -3.00 -14.65 13.73
C PHE A 111 -4.45 -14.88 14.12
N ARG A 112 -5.10 -13.79 14.53
CA ARG A 112 -6.56 -13.70 14.60
C ARG A 112 -7.16 -13.54 13.21
N PRO A 113 -8.48 -13.79 13.05
CA PRO A 113 -9.21 -13.36 11.87
C PRO A 113 -8.93 -11.89 11.59
N GLN A 114 -8.65 -11.58 10.33
CA GLN A 114 -8.27 -10.24 9.93
C GLN A 114 -9.50 -9.32 9.97
N GLU A 115 -9.45 -8.28 10.81
CA GLU A 115 -10.51 -7.26 10.90
C GLU A 115 -10.39 -6.22 9.78
N HIS A 116 -9.16 -5.88 9.38
CA HIS A 116 -8.86 -4.94 8.30
C HIS A 116 -7.74 -5.49 7.41
N PRO A 117 -7.87 -5.48 6.07
CA PRO A 117 -6.84 -5.98 5.15
C PRO A 117 -5.42 -5.43 5.34
N ALA A 118 -5.28 -4.18 5.78
CA ALA A 118 -4.01 -3.50 6.02
C ALA A 118 -3.42 -3.76 7.42
N SER A 119 -4.03 -4.62 8.23
CA SER A 119 -3.61 -4.90 9.59
C SER A 119 -3.67 -6.39 9.91
N VAL A 120 -2.76 -6.86 10.76
CA VAL A 120 -2.78 -8.21 11.31
C VAL A 120 -2.55 -8.17 12.82
N THR A 121 -3.30 -8.99 13.55
CA THR A 121 -3.18 -9.12 15.00
C THR A 121 -2.76 -10.53 15.35
N HIS A 122 -1.67 -10.65 16.10
CA HIS A 122 -1.14 -11.90 16.61
C HIS A 122 -1.35 -11.99 18.11
N THR A 123 -1.74 -13.16 18.61
CA THR A 123 -2.05 -13.38 20.02
C THR A 123 -1.27 -14.54 20.64
N GLY A 124 -0.45 -15.25 19.86
CA GLY A 124 0.31 -16.40 20.34
C GLY A 124 1.67 -15.99 20.90
N PHE A 125 2.21 -16.77 21.84
CA PHE A 125 3.63 -16.69 22.18
C PHE A 125 4.36 -17.90 21.58
N GLY A 126 5.49 -17.67 20.90
CA GLY A 126 6.31 -18.73 20.32
C GLY A 126 5.72 -19.46 19.11
N ARG A 127 4.59 -18.97 18.56
CA ARG A 127 3.93 -19.50 17.36
C ARG A 127 4.15 -18.57 16.18
N TRP A 128 5.22 -18.78 15.44
CA TRP A 128 5.56 -17.91 14.32
C TRP A 128 4.51 -17.96 13.21
N SER A 129 4.03 -16.79 12.82
CA SER A 129 3.08 -16.62 11.71
C SER A 129 3.58 -15.51 10.79
N THR A 130 3.33 -15.67 9.49
CA THR A 130 3.80 -14.77 8.44
C THR A 130 2.64 -14.26 7.61
N ALA A 131 2.64 -12.96 7.34
CA ALA A 131 1.69 -12.31 6.44
C ALA A 131 2.45 -11.61 5.31
N VAL A 132 2.00 -11.78 4.08
CA VAL A 132 2.63 -11.25 2.85
C VAL A 132 1.61 -10.37 2.12
N SER A 133 2.09 -9.26 1.59
CA SER A 133 1.29 -8.38 0.73
C SER A 133 1.17 -8.95 -0.67
N GLY A 134 -0.02 -8.85 -1.26
CA GLY A 134 -0.30 -9.24 -2.63
C GLY A 134 0.20 -8.22 -3.67
N HIS A 135 0.84 -7.13 -3.23
CA HIS A 135 1.46 -6.17 -4.13
C HIS A 135 2.89 -6.58 -4.50
N THR A 136 3.07 -7.06 -5.73
CA THR A 136 4.38 -7.38 -6.30
C THR A 136 5.07 -6.13 -6.82
N MET A 137 6.20 -5.80 -6.21
CA MET A 137 7.11 -4.73 -6.62
C MET A 137 8.09 -5.27 -7.65
N ARG A 138 8.19 -4.61 -8.81
CA ARG A 138 8.95 -5.12 -9.98
C ARG A 138 10.03 -4.21 -10.54
N GLY A 139 10.01 -2.92 -10.21
CA GLY A 139 11.04 -1.95 -10.58
C GLY A 139 10.89 -0.66 -9.79
N GLY A 140 11.86 0.25 -9.88
CA GLY A 140 11.81 1.55 -9.20
C GLY A 140 11.84 1.47 -7.67
N ARG A 141 11.41 2.56 -7.04
CA ARG A 141 11.40 2.74 -5.58
C ARG A 141 10.03 2.51 -4.96
N HIS A 142 9.97 1.67 -3.93
CA HIS A 142 8.76 1.35 -3.17
C HIS A 142 8.98 1.56 -1.69
N PHE A 143 8.10 2.32 -1.05
CA PHE A 143 8.13 2.57 0.38
C PHE A 143 6.91 1.98 1.07
N ALA A 144 7.13 1.30 2.21
CA ALA A 144 6.07 0.87 3.11
C ALA A 144 6.41 1.22 4.55
N GLU A 145 5.41 1.70 5.30
CA GLU A 145 5.51 1.89 6.74
C GLU A 145 4.72 0.82 7.48
N PHE A 146 5.39 0.21 8.46
CA PHE A 146 4.82 -0.77 9.38
C PHE A 146 4.60 -0.12 10.75
N ALA A 147 3.34 0.06 11.12
CA ALA A 147 2.95 0.56 12.43
C ALA A 147 2.81 -0.63 13.40
N VAL A 148 3.69 -0.70 14.39
CA VAL A 148 3.76 -1.82 15.33
C VAL A 148 3.19 -1.39 16.68
N ILE A 149 2.16 -2.10 17.15
CA ILE A 149 1.58 -1.96 18.49
C ILE A 149 1.91 -3.21 19.28
N MET A 150 2.77 -3.05 20.29
CA MET A 150 3.25 -4.17 21.11
C MET A 150 2.39 -4.34 22.36
N ALA A 151 1.97 -5.57 22.65
CA ALA A 151 1.33 -5.88 23.93
C ALA A 151 2.36 -6.19 25.02
N GLU A 152 3.45 -6.89 24.68
CA GLU A 152 4.47 -7.37 25.63
C GLU A 152 5.88 -7.36 25.01
N ARG A 153 6.93 -7.42 25.85
CA ARG A 153 8.33 -7.60 25.43
C ARG A 153 8.80 -9.04 25.74
N PRO A 154 9.71 -9.64 24.94
CA PRO A 154 10.49 -9.07 23.84
C PRO A 154 9.76 -9.00 22.48
N SER A 155 10.28 -8.21 21.54
CA SER A 155 9.71 -8.04 20.20
C SER A 155 10.22 -9.09 19.21
N LEU A 156 9.48 -10.19 19.05
CA LEU A 156 9.74 -11.21 18.04
C LEU A 156 9.05 -10.84 16.71
N ILE A 157 9.47 -9.73 16.11
CA ILE A 157 8.84 -9.15 14.91
C ILE A 157 9.89 -8.90 13.84
N HIS A 158 9.62 -9.41 12.64
CA HIS A 158 10.43 -9.27 11.44
C HIS A 158 9.57 -8.59 10.37
N VAL A 159 10.04 -7.48 9.82
CA VAL A 159 9.41 -6.81 8.66
C VAL A 159 10.39 -6.79 7.50
N GLY A 160 9.94 -6.95 6.27
CA GLY A 160 10.88 -7.09 5.16
C GLY A 160 10.26 -7.30 3.79
N VAL A 161 11.10 -7.80 2.89
CA VAL A 161 10.75 -8.20 1.52
C VAL A 161 11.01 -9.69 1.30
N ILE A 162 10.10 -10.34 0.58
CA ILE A 162 10.17 -11.74 0.21
C ILE A 162 9.83 -11.89 -1.27
N ARG A 163 10.35 -12.91 -1.94
CA ARG A 163 9.90 -13.22 -3.31
C ARG A 163 8.38 -13.48 -3.34
N PRO A 164 7.71 -13.25 -4.49
CA PRO A 164 6.31 -13.60 -4.66
C PRO A 164 6.13 -15.13 -4.66
N VAL A 165 6.09 -15.72 -3.47
CA VAL A 165 5.87 -17.16 -3.25
C VAL A 165 4.58 -17.38 -2.48
N SER A 166 3.96 -18.53 -2.72
CA SER A 166 2.84 -18.97 -1.91
C SER A 166 3.32 -19.66 -0.63
N LEU A 167 2.85 -19.16 0.52
CA LEU A 167 3.12 -19.75 1.83
C LEU A 167 2.42 -21.10 2.06
N THR A 168 1.33 -21.38 1.33
CA THR A 168 0.43 -22.52 1.59
C THR A 168 0.14 -23.40 0.38
N ASP A 169 0.49 -22.98 -0.84
CA ASP A 169 0.23 -23.80 -2.03
C ASP A 169 1.12 -25.05 -2.02
N GLY A 170 0.47 -26.22 -1.95
CA GLY A 170 1.11 -27.50 -1.73
C GLY A 170 1.81 -27.65 -0.38
N ILE A 171 1.92 -26.61 0.46
CA ILE A 171 2.68 -26.60 1.72
C ILE A 171 1.70 -26.58 2.90
N GLY A 172 1.65 -27.67 3.67
CA GLY A 172 0.78 -27.78 4.83
C GLY A 172 1.34 -27.02 6.04
N VAL A 173 0.51 -26.17 6.65
CA VAL A 173 0.83 -25.44 7.90
C VAL A 173 1.16 -26.40 9.05
N VAL A 174 0.58 -27.60 9.06
CA VAL A 174 0.83 -28.59 10.11
C VAL A 174 1.98 -29.53 9.75
N THR A 175 1.99 -30.04 8.52
CA THR A 175 2.91 -31.08 8.06
C THR A 175 4.29 -30.53 7.78
N ASP A 176 4.38 -29.48 6.95
CA ASP A 176 5.65 -28.94 6.46
C ASP A 176 6.17 -27.82 7.39
N TRP A 177 5.27 -26.93 7.80
CA TRP A 177 5.62 -25.82 8.69
C TRP A 177 5.73 -26.23 10.16
N LYS A 178 5.09 -27.32 10.58
CA LYS A 178 4.97 -27.73 11.99
C LYS A 178 4.37 -26.61 12.87
N GLY A 179 3.47 -25.81 12.29
CA GLY A 179 2.79 -24.69 12.93
C GLY A 179 3.61 -23.40 13.07
N ASN A 180 4.89 -23.38 12.66
CA ASN A 180 5.76 -22.20 12.72
C ASN A 180 6.17 -21.77 11.32
N VAL A 181 5.55 -20.70 10.83
CA VAL A 181 5.82 -20.13 9.51
C VAL A 181 6.81 -18.97 9.67
N THR A 182 8.08 -19.25 9.37
CA THR A 182 9.16 -18.27 9.41
C THR A 182 10.03 -18.40 8.15
N PRO A 183 9.81 -17.56 7.13
CA PRO A 183 10.59 -17.59 5.89
C PRO A 183 12.10 -17.49 6.11
N MET A 184 12.53 -16.80 7.17
CA MET A 184 13.93 -16.57 7.50
C MET A 184 14.70 -17.81 7.97
N PHE A 185 13.99 -18.82 8.46
CA PHE A 185 14.59 -20.05 8.97
C PHE A 185 14.32 -21.25 8.06
N VAL A 186 13.94 -20.99 6.80
CA VAL A 186 13.83 -21.99 5.74
C VAL A 186 15.19 -22.12 5.05
N SER A 187 15.69 -23.35 4.99
CA SER A 187 16.90 -23.73 4.28
C SER A 187 16.81 -25.20 3.86
N SER A 188 17.76 -25.66 3.05
CA SER A 188 17.88 -27.07 2.66
C SER A 188 18.08 -28.00 3.87
N SER A 189 18.66 -27.54 4.98
CA SER A 189 18.86 -28.39 6.16
C SER A 189 17.69 -28.35 7.15
N ARG A 190 17.05 -27.19 7.35
CA ARG A 190 16.03 -27.00 8.39
C ARG A 190 14.62 -27.39 7.92
N LYS A 191 14.28 -27.03 6.68
CA LYS A 191 12.97 -27.28 6.07
C LYS A 191 13.12 -27.61 4.57
N PRO A 192 13.80 -28.72 4.22
CA PRO A 192 14.14 -29.07 2.83
C PRO A 192 12.93 -29.06 1.89
N ALA A 193 11.83 -29.70 2.29
CA ALA A 193 10.62 -29.79 1.47
C ALA A 193 9.98 -28.41 1.20
N VAL A 194 10.05 -27.48 2.16
CA VAL A 194 9.55 -26.11 1.95
C VAL A 194 10.50 -25.33 1.06
N ALA A 195 11.80 -25.43 1.33
CA ALA A 195 12.85 -24.76 0.57
C ALA A 195 12.83 -25.17 -0.91
N GLU A 196 12.67 -26.46 -1.21
CA GLU A 196 12.56 -26.98 -2.58
C GLU A 196 11.32 -26.44 -3.28
N ARG A 197 10.15 -26.48 -2.62
CA ARG A 197 8.89 -25.99 -3.22
C ARG A 197 8.89 -24.48 -3.46
N TRP A 198 9.56 -23.71 -2.62
CA TRP A 198 9.70 -22.27 -2.84
C TRP A 198 10.70 -21.96 -3.95
N ARG A 199 11.82 -22.68 -4.01
CA ARG A 199 12.78 -22.55 -5.12
C ARG A 199 12.18 -23.00 -6.45
N SER A 200 11.28 -23.98 -6.47
CA SER A 200 10.56 -24.39 -7.70
C SER A 200 9.53 -23.36 -8.19
N GLN A 201 9.14 -22.39 -7.35
CA GLN A 201 8.28 -21.27 -7.76
C GLN A 201 9.07 -20.13 -8.43
N ARG A 202 10.40 -20.26 -8.54
CA ARG A 202 11.24 -19.26 -9.18
C ARG A 202 10.79 -19.02 -10.62
N THR A 203 10.66 -17.75 -10.98
CA THR A 203 10.39 -17.30 -12.34
C THR A 203 11.57 -16.46 -12.86
N GLU A 204 11.63 -16.22 -14.17
CA GLU A 204 12.60 -15.30 -14.77
C GLU A 204 12.51 -13.88 -14.14
N LYS A 205 11.34 -13.50 -13.63
CA LYS A 205 11.06 -12.19 -13.03
C LYS A 205 11.76 -11.97 -11.67
N TRP A 206 12.25 -13.02 -11.03
CA TRP A 206 13.09 -12.89 -9.84
C TRP A 206 14.49 -12.35 -10.17
N GLY A 207 14.88 -12.38 -11.44
CA GLY A 207 16.19 -11.95 -11.91
C GLY A 207 17.34 -12.75 -11.29
N GLU A 208 18.51 -12.13 -11.24
CA GLU A 208 19.76 -12.79 -10.82
C GLU A 208 20.03 -12.71 -9.31
N SER A 209 19.22 -11.96 -8.55
CA SER A 209 19.44 -11.79 -7.11
C SER A 209 19.22 -13.10 -6.34
N SER A 210 20.23 -13.48 -5.56
CA SER A 210 20.20 -14.60 -4.62
C SER A 210 19.44 -14.28 -3.32
N VAL A 211 19.08 -13.02 -3.09
CA VAL A 211 18.32 -12.63 -1.89
C VAL A 211 16.85 -12.98 -2.11
N HIS A 212 16.37 -14.07 -1.51
CA HIS A 212 14.98 -14.51 -1.66
C HIS A 212 14.07 -13.99 -0.54
N CYS A 213 14.63 -13.70 0.61
CA CYS A 213 13.94 -13.03 1.70
C CYS A 213 14.95 -12.16 2.45
N CYS A 214 14.56 -10.96 2.85
CA CYS A 214 15.38 -10.06 3.67
C CYS A 214 14.50 -9.30 4.65
N THR A 215 14.93 -9.22 5.91
CA THR A 215 14.14 -8.61 6.98
C THR A 215 14.98 -7.80 7.95
N TYR A 216 14.34 -6.76 8.46
CA TYR A 216 14.71 -6.02 9.65
C TYR A 216 14.06 -6.67 10.88
N TYR A 217 14.88 -7.11 11.82
CA TYR A 217 14.41 -7.62 13.11
C TYR A 217 14.18 -6.47 14.08
N CYS A 218 12.94 -6.31 14.54
CA CYS A 218 12.55 -5.19 15.37
C CYS A 218 13.18 -5.22 16.78
N GLY A 219 13.68 -6.36 17.26
CA GLY A 219 14.28 -6.50 18.60
C GLY A 219 15.56 -5.71 18.81
N ASP A 220 16.52 -5.88 17.91
CA ASP A 220 17.85 -5.24 18.00
C ASP A 220 18.19 -4.41 16.75
N GLY A 221 17.38 -4.51 15.71
CA GLY A 221 17.58 -3.87 14.42
C GLY A 221 18.43 -4.69 13.44
N GLY A 222 18.67 -5.96 13.72
CA GLY A 222 19.48 -6.85 12.89
C GLY A 222 18.90 -7.07 11.49
N CYS A 223 19.81 -7.25 10.52
CA CYS A 223 19.48 -7.66 9.17
C CYS A 223 19.61 -9.18 9.06
N TYR A 224 18.55 -9.83 8.59
CA TYR A 224 18.57 -11.24 8.24
C TYR A 224 18.14 -11.41 6.80
N TRP A 225 18.73 -12.37 6.09
CA TRP A 225 18.34 -12.68 4.73
C TRP A 225 18.54 -14.17 4.43
N THR A 226 17.96 -14.69 3.36
CA THR A 226 18.17 -16.10 2.97
C THR A 226 17.96 -16.27 1.46
N ASP A 227 18.69 -17.24 0.89
CA ASP A 227 18.52 -17.78 -0.47
C ASP A 227 17.70 -19.09 -0.47
N TRP A 228 17.24 -19.54 0.71
CA TRP A 228 16.60 -20.83 0.99
C TRP A 228 17.42 -22.08 0.63
N ALA A 229 18.66 -21.93 0.15
CA ALA A 229 19.55 -23.02 -0.17
C ALA A 229 20.49 -23.31 1.00
N ASN A 230 21.06 -22.27 1.60
CA ASN A 230 22.09 -22.39 2.62
C ASN A 230 21.55 -21.97 4.00
N ASP A 231 22.18 -22.48 5.05
CA ASP A 231 21.92 -22.03 6.42
C ASP A 231 22.56 -20.68 6.74
N GLU A 232 23.44 -20.21 5.86
CA GLU A 232 24.20 -18.98 5.99
C GLU A 232 23.36 -17.78 5.54
N GLY A 233 22.53 -17.31 6.46
CA GLY A 233 21.66 -16.14 6.26
C GLY A 233 21.67 -15.14 7.42
N SER A 234 22.67 -15.22 8.29
CA SER A 234 22.63 -14.53 9.58
C SER A 234 23.58 -13.34 9.67
N SER A 235 22.97 -12.18 9.91
CA SER A 235 23.48 -11.09 10.74
C SER A 235 24.75 -10.39 10.25
N PHE A 236 24.55 -9.36 9.43
CA PHE A 236 25.51 -8.26 9.39
C PHE A 236 25.04 -7.16 10.34
N ASN A 237 25.89 -6.81 11.31
CA ASN A 237 25.79 -5.52 11.98
C ASN A 237 25.94 -4.46 10.90
N TRP A 238 24.82 -3.96 10.41
CA TRP A 238 24.79 -2.91 9.40
C TRP A 238 24.79 -1.55 10.10
N GLN A 239 25.39 -0.55 9.45
CA GLN A 239 25.54 0.76 10.05
C GLN A 239 24.18 1.44 10.19
N GLY A 240 23.77 1.72 11.44
CA GLY A 240 22.47 2.34 11.74
C GLY A 240 21.45 1.40 12.36
N HIS A 241 21.80 0.13 12.62
CA HIS A 241 20.91 -0.80 13.32
C HIS A 241 20.41 -0.22 14.66
N GLY A 242 19.13 -0.46 14.98
CA GLY A 242 18.59 0.00 16.25
C GLY A 242 17.15 -0.44 16.50
N GLY A 243 16.98 -1.48 17.32
CA GLY A 243 15.68 -2.07 17.63
C GLY A 243 14.61 -1.12 18.20
N LEU A 244 13.35 -1.51 18.07
CA LEU A 244 12.19 -0.86 18.68
C LEU A 244 12.17 -1.14 20.19
N ARG A 245 12.12 -0.09 21.00
CA ARG A 245 11.93 -0.24 22.45
C ARG A 245 10.46 -0.50 22.79
N GLY A 246 9.51 -0.40 21.87
CA GLY A 246 8.10 -0.64 22.15
C GLY A 246 7.30 -0.46 20.86
N SER A 247 6.07 0.04 20.99
CA SER A 247 5.30 0.47 19.83
C SER A 247 6.01 1.61 19.10
N GLY A 248 5.91 1.63 17.78
CA GLY A 248 6.58 2.61 16.92
C GLY A 248 6.38 2.28 15.45
N THR A 249 7.04 3.04 14.57
CA THR A 249 6.98 2.78 13.12
C THR A 249 8.32 2.37 12.55
N ILE A 250 8.29 1.39 11.66
CA ILE A 250 9.42 1.00 10.83
C ILE A 250 9.03 1.22 9.38
N GLY A 251 9.73 2.13 8.70
CA GLY A 251 9.63 2.32 7.27
C GLY A 251 10.69 1.51 6.54
N LEU A 252 10.33 0.89 5.43
CA LEU A 252 11.25 0.22 4.52
C LEU A 252 11.15 0.84 3.13
N LEU A 253 12.29 1.15 2.53
CA LEU A 253 12.41 1.61 1.16
C LEU A 253 13.17 0.55 0.35
N LEU A 254 12.46 -0.14 -0.54
CA LEU A 254 13.05 -1.02 -1.54
C LEU A 254 13.34 -0.19 -2.79
N ASP A 255 14.61 0.00 -3.11
CA ASP A 255 15.06 0.62 -4.35
C ASP A 255 15.57 -0.48 -5.29
N LEU A 256 14.77 -0.84 -6.29
CA LEU A 256 15.15 -1.87 -7.27
C LEU A 256 16.06 -1.33 -8.37
N ASP A 257 16.20 -0.01 -8.50
CA ASP A 257 17.11 0.61 -9.47
C ASP A 257 18.55 0.56 -8.93
N GLU A 258 18.73 0.84 -7.63
CA GLU A 258 20.02 0.70 -6.94
C GLU A 258 20.24 -0.71 -6.37
N GLY A 259 19.18 -1.49 -6.21
CA GLY A 259 19.22 -2.83 -5.61
C GLY A 259 19.43 -2.81 -4.09
N THR A 260 18.82 -1.85 -3.39
CA THR A 260 19.00 -1.66 -1.94
C THR A 260 17.69 -1.73 -1.15
N LEU A 261 17.79 -2.07 0.12
CA LEU A 261 16.71 -2.02 1.09
C LEU A 261 17.13 -1.12 2.25
N SER A 262 16.57 0.10 2.31
CA SER A 262 16.85 1.07 3.37
C SER A 262 15.79 1.03 4.47
N VAL A 263 16.22 1.32 5.70
CA VAL A 263 15.35 1.31 6.89
C VAL A 263 15.16 2.72 7.43
N PHE A 264 13.94 3.00 7.84
CA PHE A 264 13.51 4.21 8.53
C PHE A 264 12.87 3.80 9.85
N LYS A 265 13.08 4.60 10.88
CA LYS A 265 12.50 4.38 12.20
C LYS A 265 11.92 5.69 12.69
N ASP A 266 10.63 5.67 13.00
CA ASP A 266 9.88 6.85 13.43
C ASP A 266 10.12 8.05 12.47
N GLY A 267 10.10 7.78 11.16
CA GLY A 267 10.36 8.75 10.09
C GLY A 267 11.84 9.09 9.82
N ARG A 268 12.78 8.69 10.68
CA ARG A 268 14.22 8.95 10.49
C ARG A 268 14.89 7.82 9.71
N ARG A 269 15.58 8.15 8.62
CA ARG A 269 16.43 7.20 7.88
C ARG A 269 17.59 6.70 8.74
N LEU A 270 17.74 5.39 8.84
CA LEU A 270 18.83 4.73 9.55
C LEU A 270 19.99 4.37 8.60
N GLY A 271 19.69 3.97 7.37
CA GLY A 271 20.69 3.60 6.35
C GLY A 271 20.19 2.50 5.41
N ALA A 272 21.07 2.07 4.49
CA ALA A 272 20.85 0.88 3.66
C ALA A 272 21.21 -0.38 4.45
N MET A 273 20.23 -1.26 4.65
CA MET A 273 20.37 -2.49 5.43
C MET A 273 20.87 -3.67 4.59
N LYS A 274 20.50 -3.71 3.30
CA LYS A 274 20.92 -4.76 2.37
C LYS A 274 21.05 -4.21 0.96
N GLU A 275 22.03 -4.72 0.23
CA GLU A 275 22.30 -4.44 -1.18
C GLU A 275 22.17 -5.72 -2.02
N GLY A 276 22.22 -5.62 -3.34
CA GLY A 276 22.10 -6.76 -4.25
C GLY A 276 20.69 -7.35 -4.33
N LEU A 277 19.66 -6.55 -4.03
CA LEU A 277 18.28 -6.90 -4.30
C LEU A 277 17.98 -6.63 -5.78
N GLY A 278 17.17 -7.49 -6.41
CA GLY A 278 16.78 -7.33 -7.81
C GLY A 278 15.66 -8.28 -8.19
N GLY A 279 14.88 -7.91 -9.21
CA GLY A 279 13.67 -8.64 -9.60
C GLY A 279 12.50 -8.43 -8.64
N GLU A 280 11.49 -9.30 -8.75
CA GLU A 280 10.23 -9.13 -8.01
C GLU A 280 10.32 -9.44 -6.52
N TYR A 281 9.64 -8.62 -5.71
CA TYR A 281 9.45 -8.82 -4.27
C TYR A 281 8.05 -8.38 -3.81
N CYS A 282 7.62 -8.91 -2.68
CA CYS A 282 6.45 -8.49 -1.91
C CYS A 282 6.88 -8.04 -0.51
N TRP A 283 6.13 -7.11 0.08
CA TRP A 283 6.26 -6.80 1.50
C TRP A 283 5.79 -7.97 2.35
N PHE A 284 6.44 -8.22 3.49
CA PHE A 284 5.96 -9.21 4.44
C PHE A 284 6.29 -8.86 5.88
N VAL A 285 5.60 -9.54 6.79
CA VAL A 285 5.87 -9.51 8.22
C VAL A 285 5.81 -10.92 8.80
N THR A 286 6.70 -11.22 9.75
CA THR A 286 6.71 -12.46 10.52
C THR A 286 6.75 -12.14 12.01
N VAL A 287 5.84 -12.74 12.77
CA VAL A 287 5.60 -12.42 14.18
C VAL A 287 5.55 -13.68 15.05
N GLY A 288 6.19 -13.60 16.22
CA GLY A 288 6.24 -14.68 17.23
C GLY A 288 5.69 -14.28 18.60
N THR A 289 5.29 -13.02 18.78
CA THR A 289 4.80 -12.46 20.05
C THR A 289 3.52 -11.64 19.83
N PRO A 290 2.67 -11.50 20.88
CA PRO A 290 1.43 -10.74 20.76
C PRO A 290 1.66 -9.28 20.34
N CYS A 291 1.05 -8.89 19.22
CA CYS A 291 1.15 -7.55 18.66
C CYS A 291 0.07 -7.32 17.59
N THR A 292 -0.13 -6.05 17.24
CA THR A 292 -0.89 -5.63 16.05
C THR A 292 0.05 -4.86 15.13
N ILE A 293 0.03 -5.20 13.84
CA ILE A 293 0.88 -4.58 12.83
C ILE A 293 0.02 -4.09 11.68
N GLY A 294 0.07 -2.80 11.41
CA GLY A 294 -0.50 -2.17 10.22
C GLY A 294 0.56 -1.96 9.14
N ILE A 295 0.16 -1.97 7.87
CA ILE A 295 1.00 -1.61 6.72
C ILE A 295 0.34 -0.47 5.93
N SER A 296 1.14 0.48 5.48
CA SER A 296 0.68 1.57 4.61
C SER A 296 1.77 2.03 3.64
N ARG A 297 1.38 2.69 2.55
CA ARG A 297 2.35 3.46 1.75
C ARG A 297 2.50 4.83 2.40
N ALA A 298 3.72 5.34 2.48
CA ALA A 298 3.89 6.75 2.81
C ALA A 298 3.25 7.59 1.68
N VAL A 299 2.39 8.52 2.06
CA VAL A 299 1.95 9.57 1.15
C VAL A 299 3.14 10.50 0.96
N HIS A 300 3.55 10.71 -0.29
CA HIS A 300 4.70 11.55 -0.65
C HIS A 300 4.66 12.91 0.04
N ASP A 301 5.57 13.11 0.99
CA ASP A 301 6.18 14.41 1.33
C ASP A 301 7.71 14.21 1.48
N TYR A 302 8.33 13.53 0.50
CA TYR A 302 9.78 13.37 0.44
C TYR A 302 10.51 14.61 -0.12
N GLU A 303 9.85 15.77 -0.18
CA GLU A 303 10.44 17.03 -0.64
C GLU A 303 10.61 18.10 0.46
N PHE A 304 10.21 17.87 1.73
CA PHE A 304 10.26 18.92 2.76
C PHE A 304 11.36 18.77 3.84
N VAL A 305 12.20 17.73 3.79
CA VAL A 305 13.19 17.48 4.86
C VAL A 305 14.51 18.28 4.68
N VAL A 306 14.65 19.11 3.64
CA VAL A 306 15.82 19.99 3.47
C VAL A 306 15.62 21.40 4.04
N SER A 307 14.38 21.80 4.40
CA SER A 307 14.08 23.20 4.81
C SER A 307 13.54 23.38 6.23
N SER A 308 13.41 22.32 7.04
CA SER A 308 12.86 22.40 8.40
C SER A 308 13.79 23.06 9.43
N SER A 309 15.05 23.31 9.07
CA SER A 309 16.02 24.03 9.91
C SER A 309 15.87 25.57 9.87
N VAL A 310 15.10 26.13 8.92
CA VAL A 310 14.94 27.60 8.78
C VAL A 310 13.54 28.10 9.22
N VAL A 311 12.50 27.27 9.17
CA VAL A 311 11.11 27.70 9.42
C VAL A 311 10.72 27.71 10.92
N THR A 312 11.47 27.03 11.78
CA THR A 312 11.13 26.90 13.22
C THR A 312 11.39 28.15 14.06
N LYS A 313 12.17 29.14 13.58
CA LYS A 313 12.35 30.42 14.28
C LYS A 313 11.29 31.47 13.94
N GLN A 314 10.73 31.46 12.74
CA GLN A 314 9.80 32.50 12.31
C GLN A 314 8.36 32.23 12.77
N SER A 315 7.97 30.96 12.86
CA SER A 315 6.62 30.55 13.31
C SER A 315 6.37 30.85 14.80
N ARG A 316 7.39 30.70 15.68
CA ARG A 316 7.26 31.02 17.11
C ARG A 316 6.99 32.50 17.39
N THR A 317 7.44 33.40 16.53
CA THR A 317 7.26 34.85 16.70
C THR A 317 5.84 35.28 16.29
N ILE A 318 5.26 34.62 15.28
CA ILE A 318 3.93 34.95 14.75
C ILE A 318 2.84 34.43 15.70
N THR A 319 2.98 33.22 16.27
CA THR A 319 2.00 32.67 17.22
C THR A 319 1.91 33.49 18.50
N HIS A 320 3.04 34.03 18.98
CA HIS A 320 3.07 34.90 20.16
C HIS A 320 2.41 36.27 19.91
N HIS A 321 2.51 36.78 18.68
CA HIS A 321 1.88 38.05 18.32
C HIS A 321 0.37 37.89 18.13
N ILE A 322 -0.10 36.81 17.48
CA ILE A 322 -1.53 36.57 17.27
C ILE A 322 -2.27 36.31 18.61
N LEU A 323 -1.67 35.57 19.55
CA LEU A 323 -2.27 35.34 20.88
C LEU A 323 -2.32 36.62 21.74
N SER A 324 -1.32 37.50 21.63
CA SER A 324 -1.29 38.80 22.32
C SER A 324 -2.42 39.73 21.83
N THR A 325 -2.64 39.79 20.51
CA THR A 325 -3.71 40.60 19.91
C THR A 325 -5.11 40.04 20.20
N TYR A 326 -5.24 38.73 20.40
CA TYR A 326 -6.52 38.09 20.73
C TYR A 326 -6.92 38.35 22.19
N HIS A 327 -5.98 38.28 23.14
CA HIS A 327 -6.25 38.58 24.55
C HIS A 327 -6.58 40.06 24.81
N SER A 328 -5.97 40.98 24.06
CA SER A 328 -6.27 42.43 24.17
C SER A 328 -7.63 42.80 23.58
N ARG A 329 -8.14 42.07 22.57
CA ARG A 329 -9.49 42.28 22.03
C ARG A 329 -10.61 41.71 22.90
N ILE A 330 -10.37 40.60 23.61
CA ILE A 330 -11.33 40.05 24.58
C ILE A 330 -11.46 40.99 25.80
N ALA A 331 -10.36 41.59 26.26
CA ALA A 331 -10.40 42.56 27.35
C ALA A 331 -11.16 43.87 27.00
N MET A 332 -11.18 44.28 25.73
CA MET A 332 -11.98 45.43 25.28
C MET A 332 -13.47 45.09 25.09
N ALA A 333 -13.81 43.86 24.75
CA ALA A 333 -15.21 43.43 24.65
C ALA A 333 -15.90 43.35 26.03
N ASP A 334 -15.18 42.92 27.07
CA ASP A 334 -15.70 42.86 28.44
C ASP A 334 -15.87 44.25 29.08
N GLN A 335 -15.08 45.25 28.69
CA GLN A 335 -15.26 46.64 29.14
C GLN A 335 -16.47 47.33 28.48
N CYS A 336 -16.90 46.91 27.29
CA CYS A 336 -18.10 47.43 26.63
C CYS A 336 -19.40 46.74 27.11
N ALA A 337 -19.33 45.49 27.60
CA ALA A 337 -20.49 44.77 28.15
C ALA A 337 -20.90 45.26 29.56
N GLY A 338 -19.98 45.87 30.31
CA GLY A 338 -20.26 46.45 31.64
C GLY A 338 -21.01 47.79 31.65
N ALA A 339 -21.25 48.41 30.48
CA ALA A 339 -21.88 49.73 30.37
C ALA A 339 -23.36 49.71 29.92
N ALA A 340 -23.94 48.53 29.69
CA ALA A 340 -25.31 48.38 29.16
C ALA A 340 -26.27 47.60 30.08
N THR A 341 -26.10 47.70 31.40
CA THR A 341 -27.05 47.18 32.41
C THR A 341 -27.39 48.24 33.45
N LYS A 342 -27.98 49.34 32.99
CA LYS A 342 -28.81 50.25 33.81
C LYS A 342 -29.92 50.83 32.94
N CYS A 343 -30.97 50.04 32.74
CA CYS A 343 -32.35 50.50 32.58
C CYS A 343 -33.28 49.31 32.30
N GLY A 344 -34.37 49.22 33.07
CA GLY A 344 -35.63 48.66 32.59
C GLY A 344 -35.84 47.16 32.78
N SER A 345 -36.44 46.83 33.92
CA SER A 345 -37.30 45.66 34.13
C SER A 345 -38.45 45.60 33.12
N ASP A 346 -38.72 44.44 32.53
CA ASP A 346 -39.94 43.64 32.78
C ASP A 346 -40.21 42.60 31.68
N GLU A 347 -40.90 41.54 32.11
CA GLU A 347 -41.71 40.58 31.34
C GLU A 347 -41.05 39.49 30.45
N SER A 348 -40.91 38.34 31.10
CA SER A 348 -41.42 37.01 30.72
C SER A 348 -41.79 36.66 29.26
N LYS A 349 -41.11 35.58 28.81
CA LYS A 349 -41.62 34.40 28.09
C LYS A 349 -42.21 34.58 26.67
N GLY A 350 -41.44 34.15 25.67
CA GLY A 350 -42.00 33.61 24.42
C GLY A 350 -41.03 33.51 23.23
N LYS A 351 -40.55 32.28 22.96
CA LYS A 351 -40.10 31.69 21.67
C LYS A 351 -39.19 32.52 20.72
N ALA A 352 -38.03 31.94 20.38
CA ALA A 352 -37.64 31.48 19.04
C ALA A 352 -36.11 31.57 18.78
N LYS A 353 -35.65 30.75 17.80
CA LYS A 353 -34.41 30.85 17.02
C LYS A 353 -33.11 30.37 17.72
N LEU A 354 -32.11 29.80 17.05
CA LEU A 354 -31.81 29.68 15.62
C LEU A 354 -30.86 28.48 15.44
N ASP A 355 -31.05 27.68 14.39
CA ASP A 355 -30.01 26.80 13.86
C ASP A 355 -28.77 27.62 13.47
N VAL A 356 -27.59 27.17 13.92
CA VAL A 356 -26.30 27.59 13.36
C VAL A 356 -25.50 26.33 13.04
N ASN A 357 -25.81 25.76 11.87
CA ASN A 357 -24.79 25.15 11.03
C ASN A 357 -24.22 26.25 10.14
N VAL A 358 -22.98 26.06 9.65
CA VAL A 358 -22.24 26.91 8.68
C VAL A 358 -21.36 28.00 9.32
N THR A 359 -20.12 27.65 9.67
CA THR A 359 -18.86 28.33 9.23
C THR A 359 -17.62 27.75 9.94
N MET A 360 -17.23 26.51 9.61
CA MET A 360 -15.87 26.01 9.87
C MET A 360 -15.10 25.66 8.58
N PHE A 361 -15.60 26.10 7.43
CA PHE A 361 -14.92 26.01 6.13
C PHE A 361 -14.49 27.37 5.57
N GLY A 362 -14.79 28.49 6.26
CA GLY A 362 -14.52 29.84 5.79
C GLY A 362 -13.21 30.50 6.27
N VAL A 363 -12.49 29.89 7.22
CA VAL A 363 -11.31 30.53 7.83
C VAL A 363 -9.98 30.07 7.22
N CYS A 364 -9.95 28.93 6.51
CA CYS A 364 -8.74 28.49 5.78
C CYS A 364 -8.55 29.19 4.42
N SER A 365 -9.60 29.80 3.86
CA SER A 365 -9.50 30.40 2.51
C SER A 365 -8.96 31.84 2.50
N ILE A 366 -9.00 32.55 3.63
CA ILE A 366 -8.55 33.96 3.70
C ILE A 366 -7.06 34.06 4.07
N ALA A 367 -6.47 33.03 4.70
CA ALA A 367 -5.04 33.03 5.01
C ALA A 367 -4.14 32.82 3.77
N ASN A 368 -4.63 32.14 2.73
CA ASN A 368 -3.85 31.81 1.54
C ASN A 368 -3.84 32.90 0.46
N GLU A 369 -4.80 33.83 0.48
CA GLU A 369 -4.90 34.91 -0.53
C GLU A 369 -4.06 36.16 -0.18
N THR A 370 -3.64 36.32 1.08
CA THR A 370 -2.78 37.43 1.51
C THR A 370 -1.28 37.14 1.42
N ALA A 371 -0.87 35.88 1.22
CA ALA A 371 0.53 35.49 1.09
C ALA A 371 1.09 35.60 -0.34
N ASN A 372 0.23 35.65 -1.37
CA ASN A 372 0.63 35.71 -2.78
C ASN A 372 0.67 37.14 -3.39
N LYS A 373 0.66 38.19 -2.56
CA LYS A 373 0.76 39.59 -3.01
C LYS A 373 1.99 40.36 -2.51
N LYS A 374 2.95 39.69 -1.87
CA LYS A 374 4.28 40.25 -1.60
C LYS A 374 5.33 39.14 -1.65
N ILE A 375 5.84 38.87 -2.87
CA ILE A 375 7.25 38.68 -3.26
C ILE A 375 7.26 38.67 -4.79
#